data_AF-A0A258SYY4-F1
#
_entry.id   AF-A0A258SYY4-F1
#
_cell.length_a   1.000
_cell.length_b   1.000
_cell.length_c   1.000
_cell.angle_alpha   90.00
_cell.angle_beta   90.00
_cell.angle_gamma   90.00
#
_symmetry.space_group_name_H-M   'P 1'
#
loop_
_entity.id
_entity.type
_entity.pdbx_description
1 polymer ?
#
loop_
_entity_poly.entity_id
_entity_poly.type
_entity_poly.pdbx_seq_one_letter_code
_entity_poly.pdbx_strand_id
1 'polypeptide(L)'
;TDAAINIAPTLEQKRDICQNAIDLLHRLGIPEPLVAVLAAVETVNPDMPATIDAAALTVMAARGQITGAKVDGPLAFDNAISLDAAHIKQIVSPVAGQPDILLVPNLEAGNMLAKQLIYLAGADAAGLVLGARVPIILTSRSDALKVRLASVALAKLSVAGQPKLDGVTL
;
A
#
# COMPACT_ATOMS: atom_id res chain seq x y z
N THR A 1 -1.95 0.22 2.53
CA THR A 1 -2.95 1.01 1.79
C THR A 1 -4.14 0.12 1.46
N ASP A 2 -5.38 0.57 1.51
CA ASP A 2 -5.84 1.86 2.01
C ASP A 2 -6.40 1.70 3.44
N ALA A 3 -6.06 2.63 4.33
CA ALA A 3 -6.43 2.60 5.76
C ALA A 3 -7.39 3.72 6.17
N ALA A 4 -7.85 4.56 5.23
CA ALA A 4 -8.64 5.75 5.55
C ALA A 4 -9.79 6.10 4.58
N ILE A 5 -9.72 5.79 3.28
CA ILE A 5 -10.70 6.30 2.30
C ILE A 5 -11.66 5.22 1.80
N ASN A 6 -11.14 4.15 1.20
CA ASN A 6 -11.97 3.17 0.50
C ASN A 6 -12.47 2.07 1.46
N ILE A 7 -13.76 2.08 1.81
CA ILE A 7 -14.39 1.17 2.79
C ILE A 7 -14.23 -0.30 2.37
N ALA A 8 -14.86 -0.69 1.26
CA ALA A 8 -14.82 -2.03 0.70
C ALA A 8 -14.52 -1.93 -0.80
N PRO A 9 -13.25 -1.72 -1.18
CA PRO A 9 -12.91 -1.44 -2.57
C PRO A 9 -13.18 -2.65 -3.46
N THR A 10 -13.72 -2.41 -4.65
CA THR A 10 -13.83 -3.40 -5.72
C THR A 10 -12.44 -3.79 -6.25
N LEU A 11 -12.34 -4.86 -7.04
CA LEU A 11 -11.07 -5.24 -7.68
C LEU A 11 -10.45 -4.10 -8.51
N GLU A 12 -11.24 -3.38 -9.29
CA GLU A 12 -10.77 -2.23 -10.07
C GLU A 12 -10.25 -1.10 -9.17
N GLN A 13 -10.97 -0.81 -8.08
CA GLN A 13 -10.51 0.18 -7.10
C GLN A 13 -9.22 -0.27 -6.41
N LYS A 14 -9.07 -1.56 -6.09
CA LYS A 14 -7.83 -2.11 -5.52
C LYS A 14 -6.66 -1.99 -6.49
N ARG A 15 -6.87 -2.19 -7.80
CA ARG A 15 -5.86 -1.92 -8.84
C ARG A 15 -5.42 -0.46 -8.78
N ASP A 16 -6.36 0.48 -8.72
CA ASP A 16 -6.03 1.91 -8.69
C ASP A 16 -5.33 2.33 -7.39
N ILE A 17 -5.76 1.79 -6.26
CA ILE A 17 -5.09 1.97 -4.96
C ILE A 17 -3.65 1.45 -5.03
N CYS A 18 -3.45 0.27 -5.65
CA CYS A 18 -2.15 -0.34 -5.85
C CYS A 18 -1.24 0.56 -6.72
N GLN A 19 -1.71 0.97 -7.91
CA GLN A 19 -0.94 1.81 -8.81
C GLN A 19 -0.58 3.17 -8.19
N ASN A 20 -1.51 3.79 -7.47
CA ASN A 20 -1.23 5.05 -6.75
C ASN A 20 -0.10 4.91 -5.73
N ALA A 21 -0.05 3.79 -5.00
CA ALA A 21 1.00 3.53 -4.03
C ALA A 21 2.36 3.27 -4.71
N ILE A 22 2.36 2.51 -5.81
CA ILE A 22 3.55 2.25 -6.63
C ILE A 22 4.11 3.57 -7.18
N ASP A 23 3.26 4.41 -7.77
CA ASP A 23 3.63 5.69 -8.33
C ASP A 23 4.20 6.64 -7.28
N LEU A 24 3.66 6.61 -6.05
CA LEU A 24 4.25 7.36 -4.94
C LEU A 24 5.67 6.89 -4.65
N LEU A 25 5.90 5.59 -4.52
CA LEU A 25 7.24 5.06 -4.20
C LEU A 25 8.27 5.34 -5.31
N HIS A 26 7.87 5.31 -6.58
CA HIS A 26 8.75 5.78 -7.66
C HIS A 26 9.17 7.24 -7.48
N ARG A 27 8.24 8.13 -7.09
CA ARG A 27 8.56 9.55 -6.82
C ARG A 27 9.47 9.72 -5.62
N LEU A 28 9.48 8.76 -4.69
CA LEU A 28 10.41 8.70 -3.56
C LEU A 28 11.74 8.03 -3.92
N GLY A 29 11.94 7.63 -5.17
CA GLY A 29 13.18 7.05 -5.68
C GLY A 29 13.31 5.54 -5.49
N ILE A 30 12.23 4.83 -5.16
CA ILE A 30 12.21 3.36 -5.14
C ILE A 30 11.87 2.86 -6.54
N PRO A 31 12.82 2.25 -7.28
CA PRO A 31 12.66 1.98 -8.71
C PRO A 31 11.81 0.75 -9.04
N GLU A 32 11.75 -0.23 -8.13
CA GLU A 32 10.93 -1.44 -8.29
C GLU A 32 10.29 -1.80 -6.94
N PRO A 33 9.17 -1.15 -6.57
CA PRO A 33 8.47 -1.44 -5.34
C PRO A 33 7.98 -2.89 -5.24
N LEU A 34 7.99 -3.44 -4.03
CA LEU A 34 7.46 -4.76 -3.70
C LEU A 34 6.09 -4.61 -3.03
N VAL A 35 5.03 -5.11 -3.67
CA VAL A 35 3.64 -5.00 -3.20
C VAL A 35 3.10 -6.35 -2.75
N ALA A 36 2.87 -6.50 -1.45
CA ALA A 36 2.17 -7.63 -0.88
C ALA A 36 0.66 -7.36 -0.85
N VAL A 37 -0.12 -8.17 -1.57
CA VAL A 37 -1.58 -8.12 -1.50
C VAL A 37 -2.07 -9.05 -0.40
N LEU A 38 -2.60 -8.45 0.66
CA LEU A 38 -2.90 -9.14 1.91
C LEU A 38 -4.25 -9.85 1.86
N ALA A 39 -4.26 -11.07 2.39
CA ALA A 39 -5.45 -11.81 2.74
C ALA A 39 -5.22 -12.54 4.08
N ALA A 40 -6.20 -13.31 4.55
CA ALA A 40 -6.03 -14.06 5.79
C ALA A 40 -5.25 -15.38 5.61
N VAL A 41 -5.09 -15.85 4.37
CA VAL A 41 -4.43 -17.11 3.99
C VAL A 41 -3.71 -16.95 2.66
N GLU A 42 -2.78 -17.87 2.35
CA GLU A 42 -1.91 -17.83 1.15
C GLU A 42 -2.55 -18.46 -0.09
N THR A 43 -3.54 -19.31 0.11
CA THR A 43 -4.20 -20.05 -0.97
C THR A 43 -5.45 -19.33 -1.42
N VAL A 44 -5.71 -19.34 -2.73
CA VAL A 44 -6.98 -18.85 -3.27
C VAL A 44 -8.13 -19.69 -2.72
N ASN A 45 -9.04 -19.02 -2.03
CA ASN A 45 -10.24 -19.61 -1.46
C ASN A 45 -11.47 -18.87 -2.03
N PRO A 46 -12.34 -19.55 -2.82
CA PRO A 46 -13.54 -18.94 -3.39
C PRO A 46 -14.49 -18.31 -2.36
N ASP A 47 -14.50 -18.81 -1.12
CA ASP A 47 -15.33 -18.29 -0.03
C ASP A 47 -14.69 -17.08 0.67
N MET A 48 -13.48 -16.69 0.27
CA MET A 48 -12.75 -15.55 0.80
C MET A 48 -12.39 -14.57 -0.33
N PRO A 49 -13.26 -13.58 -0.64
CA PRO A 49 -13.07 -12.65 -1.75
C PRO A 49 -11.71 -11.94 -1.78
N ALA A 50 -11.14 -11.65 -0.61
CA ALA A 50 -9.80 -11.06 -0.50
C ALA A 50 -8.71 -11.89 -1.20
N THR A 51 -8.80 -13.23 -1.14
CA THR A 51 -7.83 -14.11 -1.79
C THR A 51 -7.99 -14.14 -3.31
N ILE A 52 -9.24 -14.03 -3.80
CA ILE A 52 -9.55 -13.95 -5.22
C ILE A 52 -9.03 -12.62 -5.78
N ASP A 53 -9.31 -11.52 -5.09
CA ASP A 53 -8.84 -10.20 -5.49
C ASP A 53 -7.32 -10.13 -5.50
N ALA A 54 -6.65 -10.71 -4.49
CA ALA A 54 -5.20 -10.77 -4.43
C ALA A 54 -4.61 -11.53 -5.62
N ALA A 55 -5.12 -12.73 -5.92
CA ALA A 55 -4.66 -13.50 -7.06
C ALA A 55 -4.94 -12.79 -8.40
N ALA A 56 -6.08 -12.12 -8.52
CA ALA A 56 -6.40 -11.32 -9.70
C ALA A 56 -5.40 -10.17 -9.87
N LEU A 57 -5.11 -9.41 -8.82
CA LEU A 57 -4.15 -8.30 -8.87
C LEU A 57 -2.73 -8.77 -9.23
N THR A 58 -2.29 -9.93 -8.73
CA THR A 58 -1.03 -10.56 -9.13
C THR A 58 -1.00 -10.85 -10.64
N VAL A 59 -2.08 -11.43 -11.18
CA VAL A 59 -2.20 -11.67 -12.64
C VAL A 59 -2.28 -10.37 -13.44
N MET A 60 -2.98 -9.36 -12.93
CA MET A 60 -3.07 -8.03 -13.55
C MET A 60 -1.69 -7.38 -13.66
N ALA A 61 -0.86 -7.47 -12.62
CA ALA A 61 0.53 -7.01 -12.64
C ALA A 61 1.38 -7.80 -13.64
N ALA A 62 1.30 -9.14 -13.62
CA ALA A 62 2.03 -9.99 -14.57
C ALA A 62 1.66 -9.72 -16.03
N ARG A 63 0.45 -9.21 -16.29
CA ARG A 63 -0.06 -8.82 -17.61
C ARG A 63 0.09 -7.33 -17.92
N GLY A 64 0.76 -6.56 -17.06
CA GLY A 64 1.04 -5.13 -17.29
C GLY A 64 -0.15 -4.19 -17.09
N GLN A 65 -1.23 -4.63 -16.43
CA GLN A 65 -2.33 -3.74 -16.03
C GLN A 65 -2.00 -2.96 -14.74
N ILE A 66 -1.08 -3.48 -13.94
CA ILE A 66 -0.37 -2.77 -12.87
C ILE A 66 1.09 -2.77 -13.28
N THR A 67 1.78 -1.64 -13.18
CA THR A 67 3.10 -1.45 -13.79
C THR A 67 4.12 -0.87 -12.83
N GLY A 68 5.39 -1.20 -13.07
CA GLY A 68 6.55 -0.65 -12.36
C GLY A 68 6.82 -1.26 -10.98
N ALA A 69 6.16 -2.35 -10.61
CA ALA A 69 6.37 -3.03 -9.33
C ALA A 69 6.27 -4.55 -9.47
N LYS A 70 6.80 -5.27 -8.47
CA LYS A 70 6.47 -6.69 -8.27
C LYS A 70 5.29 -6.76 -7.32
N VAL A 71 4.20 -7.37 -7.78
CA VAL A 71 2.97 -7.54 -7.02
C VAL A 71 2.74 -9.02 -6.83
N ASP A 72 2.52 -9.43 -5.58
CA ASP A 72 2.22 -10.83 -5.27
C ASP A 72 1.26 -10.98 -4.09
N GLY A 73 0.54 -12.09 -4.09
CA GLY A 73 -0.53 -12.39 -3.17
C GLY A 73 -1.45 -13.50 -3.68
N PRO A 74 -2.31 -14.06 -2.82
CA PRO A 74 -2.56 -13.63 -1.45
C PRO A 74 -1.45 -13.99 -0.46
N LEU A 75 -1.17 -13.09 0.48
CA LEU A 75 -0.23 -13.32 1.58
C LEU A 75 -0.90 -12.99 2.92
N ALA A 76 -0.80 -13.88 3.92
CA ALA A 76 -1.05 -13.47 5.29
C ALA A 76 0.01 -12.47 5.76
N PHE A 77 -0.35 -11.66 6.75
CA PHE A 77 0.47 -10.54 7.21
C PHE A 77 1.86 -10.96 7.71
N ASP A 78 1.94 -12.05 8.46
CA ASP A 78 3.20 -12.58 8.98
C ASP A 78 4.16 -12.97 7.83
N ASN A 79 3.64 -13.66 6.83
CA ASN A 79 4.37 -14.06 5.64
C ASN A 79 4.76 -12.86 4.75
N ALA A 80 3.92 -11.83 4.73
CA ALA A 80 4.24 -10.61 4.03
C ALA A 80 5.45 -9.91 4.66
N ILE A 81 5.57 -9.84 5.99
CA ILE A 81 6.56 -9.00 6.67
C ILE A 81 7.73 -9.74 7.33
N SER A 82 7.74 -11.07 7.35
CA SER A 82 8.81 -11.88 7.92
C SER A 82 9.33 -12.94 6.94
N LEU A 83 10.61 -12.81 6.55
CA LEU A 83 11.31 -13.82 5.74
C LEU A 83 11.32 -15.18 6.43
N ASP A 84 11.50 -15.22 7.76
CA ASP A 84 11.50 -16.48 8.52
C ASP A 84 10.13 -17.17 8.47
N ALA A 85 9.03 -16.43 8.62
CA ALA A 85 7.69 -16.98 8.50
C ALA A 85 7.42 -17.51 7.08
N ALA A 86 7.83 -16.74 6.06
CA ALA A 86 7.72 -17.14 4.66
C ALA A 86 8.52 -18.43 4.37
N HIS A 87 9.75 -18.55 4.89
CA HIS A 87 10.57 -19.76 4.74
C HIS A 87 9.97 -20.98 5.43
N ILE A 88 9.49 -20.83 6.68
CA ILE A 88 8.85 -21.92 7.44
C ILE A 88 7.63 -22.47 6.69
N LYS A 89 6.84 -21.59 6.08
CA LYS A 89 5.67 -21.97 5.29
C LYS A 89 5.97 -22.24 3.80
N GLN A 90 7.25 -22.26 3.42
CA GLN A 90 7.72 -22.56 2.06
C GLN A 90 7.10 -21.67 0.98
N ILE A 91 6.90 -20.39 1.29
CA ILE A 91 6.33 -19.42 0.37
C ILE A 91 7.40 -18.97 -0.61
N VAL A 92 7.17 -19.25 -1.90
CA VAL A 92 8.03 -18.79 -2.99
C VAL A 92 7.42 -17.54 -3.60
N SER A 93 7.92 -16.38 -3.18
CA SER A 93 7.45 -15.08 -3.63
C SER A 93 8.61 -14.08 -3.61
N PRO A 94 8.75 -13.20 -4.62
CA PRO A 94 9.75 -12.14 -4.60
C PRO A 94 9.39 -10.98 -3.64
N VAL A 95 8.18 -11.00 -3.06
CA VAL A 95 7.64 -9.96 -2.18
C VAL A 95 7.61 -10.41 -0.72
N ALA A 96 7.34 -11.69 -0.47
CA ALA A 96 7.18 -12.23 0.88
C ALA A 96 8.41 -11.93 1.77
N GLY A 97 8.13 -11.51 3.00
CA GLY A 97 9.11 -11.13 4.00
C GLY A 97 9.72 -9.74 3.87
N GLN A 98 9.49 -9.04 2.76
CA GLN A 98 10.17 -7.78 2.44
C GLN A 98 9.35 -6.81 1.56
N PRO A 99 8.11 -6.46 1.93
CA PRO A 99 7.26 -5.62 1.10
C PRO A 99 7.52 -4.14 1.38
N ASP A 100 7.55 -3.32 0.34
CA ASP A 100 7.50 -1.86 0.48
C ASP A 100 6.05 -1.39 0.68
N ILE A 101 5.07 -2.11 0.10
CA ILE A 101 3.66 -1.80 0.14
C ILE A 101 2.87 -3.00 0.66
N LEU A 102 2.04 -2.76 1.68
CA LEU A 102 1.00 -3.68 2.13
C LEU A 102 -0.35 -3.22 1.58
N LEU A 103 -0.91 -3.92 0.60
CA LEU A 103 -2.25 -3.67 0.05
C LEU A 103 -3.29 -4.49 0.85
N VAL A 104 -4.08 -3.83 1.68
CA VAL A 104 -5.08 -4.47 2.56
C VAL A 104 -6.40 -4.74 1.83
N PRO A 105 -7.21 -5.71 2.28
CA PRO A 105 -8.45 -6.08 1.60
C PRO A 105 -9.57 -5.05 1.71
N ASN A 106 -9.62 -4.29 2.81
CA ASN A 106 -10.64 -3.29 3.12
C ASN A 106 -10.16 -2.28 4.18
N LEU A 107 -10.99 -1.26 4.44
CA LEU A 107 -10.70 -0.19 5.38
C LEU A 107 -10.51 -0.70 6.80
N GLU A 108 -11.32 -1.64 7.26
CA GLU A 108 -11.23 -2.17 8.62
C GLU A 108 -9.86 -2.82 8.87
N ALA A 109 -9.42 -3.68 7.96
CA ALA A 109 -8.11 -4.31 8.02
C ALA A 109 -6.97 -3.27 7.99
N GLY A 110 -7.07 -2.28 7.08
CA GLY A 110 -6.09 -1.20 6.97
C GLY A 110 -6.01 -0.34 8.23
N ASN A 111 -7.16 0.05 8.78
CA ASN A 111 -7.24 0.90 9.95
C ASN A 111 -6.73 0.19 11.21
N MET A 112 -7.12 -1.07 11.41
CA MET A 112 -6.62 -1.89 12.51
C MET A 112 -5.11 -2.08 12.42
N LEU A 113 -4.59 -2.44 11.24
CA LEU A 113 -3.15 -2.63 11.02
C LEU A 113 -2.37 -1.34 11.33
N ALA A 114 -2.80 -0.20 10.79
CA ALA A 114 -2.14 1.08 11.03
C ALA A 114 -2.13 1.43 12.53
N LYS A 115 -3.27 1.25 13.23
CA LYS A 115 -3.35 1.50 14.68
C LYS A 115 -2.48 0.54 15.48
N GLN A 116 -2.42 -0.73 15.12
CA GLN A 116 -1.55 -1.70 15.80
C GLN A 116 -0.08 -1.29 15.66
N LEU A 117 0.37 -0.91 14.46
CA LEU A 117 1.74 -0.44 14.26
C LEU A 117 2.05 0.82 15.08
N ILE A 118 1.14 1.80 15.11
CA ILE A 118 1.34 3.04 15.87
C ILE A 118 1.37 2.78 17.38
N TYR A 119 0.34 2.11 17.91
CA TYR A 119 0.12 2.02 19.36
C TYR A 119 0.87 0.86 20.03
N LEU A 120 1.16 -0.22 19.30
CA LEU A 120 1.85 -1.40 19.85
C LEU A 120 3.31 -1.46 19.42
N ALA A 121 3.62 -1.06 18.18
CA ALA A 121 4.99 -1.10 17.66
C ALA A 121 5.71 0.27 17.69
N GLY A 122 5.03 1.34 18.14
CA GLY A 122 5.62 2.68 18.25
C GLY A 122 5.95 3.32 16.90
N ALA A 123 5.29 2.88 15.82
CA ALA A 123 5.52 3.42 14.48
C ALA A 123 5.00 4.85 14.35
N ASP A 124 5.78 5.71 13.67
CA ASP A 124 5.28 6.97 13.15
C ASP A 124 4.53 6.72 11.83
N ALA A 125 3.36 7.33 11.66
CA ALA A 125 2.60 7.25 10.42
C ALA A 125 2.56 8.61 9.73
N ALA A 126 2.72 8.64 8.40
CA ALA A 126 2.48 9.81 7.57
C ALA A 126 1.43 9.44 6.51
N GLY A 127 0.51 10.36 6.22
CA GLY A 127 -0.70 10.06 5.44
C GLY A 127 -0.94 11.05 4.31
N LEU A 128 -1.19 10.51 3.12
CA LEU A 128 -1.54 11.26 1.91
C LEU A 128 -2.65 10.56 1.14
N VAL A 129 -3.59 11.35 0.64
CA VAL A 129 -4.54 10.91 -0.38
C VAL A 129 -3.98 11.25 -1.74
N LEU A 130 -3.97 10.24 -2.61
CA LEU A 130 -3.49 10.29 -3.98
C LEU A 130 -4.68 10.11 -4.95
N GLY A 131 -4.45 10.37 -6.24
CA GLY A 131 -5.47 10.27 -7.29
C GLY A 131 -6.18 11.59 -7.63
N ALA A 132 -6.10 12.60 -6.75
CA ALA A 132 -6.47 13.98 -7.07
C ALA A 132 -5.34 14.70 -7.84
N ARG A 133 -5.66 15.86 -8.45
CA ARG A 133 -4.66 16.69 -9.18
C ARG A 133 -3.52 17.18 -8.30
N VAL A 134 -3.76 17.31 -7.00
CA VAL A 134 -2.78 17.68 -5.98
C VAL A 134 -2.88 16.71 -4.80
N PRO A 135 -1.76 16.38 -4.11
CA PRO A 135 -1.80 15.55 -2.92
C PRO A 135 -2.60 16.23 -1.80
N ILE A 136 -3.41 15.46 -1.07
CA ILE A 136 -4.16 15.96 0.09
C ILE A 136 -3.59 15.30 1.33
N ILE A 137 -3.09 16.11 2.27
CA ILE A 137 -2.61 15.63 3.56
C ILE A 137 -3.83 15.29 4.43
N LEU A 138 -3.89 14.04 4.90
CA LEU A 138 -4.84 13.62 5.91
C LEU A 138 -4.12 13.40 7.23
N THR A 139 -4.61 14.07 8.27
CA THR A 139 -4.10 13.92 9.63
C THR A 139 -5.23 13.46 10.55
N SER A 140 -4.90 12.66 11.54
CA SER A 140 -5.77 12.41 12.67
C SER A 140 -5.63 13.53 13.70
N ARG A 141 -6.71 13.81 14.42
CA ARG A 141 -6.69 14.74 15.57
C ARG A 141 -5.68 14.33 16.64
N SER A 142 -5.38 13.04 16.73
CA SER A 142 -4.42 12.48 17.68
C SER A 142 -2.96 12.58 17.23
N ASP A 143 -2.68 13.10 16.03
CA ASP A 143 -1.33 13.06 15.48
C ASP A 143 -0.38 14.04 16.16
N ALA A 144 0.82 13.54 16.48
CA ALA A 144 1.91 14.37 16.98
C ALA A 144 2.41 15.35 15.90
N LEU A 145 3.11 16.41 16.33
CA LEU A 145 3.70 17.38 15.41
C LEU A 145 4.64 16.72 14.38
N LYS A 146 5.43 15.73 14.82
CA LYS A 146 6.35 14.96 13.97
C LYS A 146 5.61 14.28 12.80
N VAL A 147 4.48 13.64 13.08
CA VAL A 147 3.62 13.00 12.08
C VAL A 147 3.12 14.03 11.05
N ARG A 148 2.63 15.18 11.52
CA ARG A 148 2.15 16.24 10.62
C ARG A 148 3.26 16.78 9.72
N LEU A 149 4.46 17.00 10.26
CA LEU A 149 5.63 17.43 9.49
C LEU A 149 6.07 16.36 8.49
N ALA A 150 6.06 15.08 8.87
CA ALA A 150 6.36 13.98 7.98
C ALA A 150 5.37 13.92 6.80
N SER A 151 4.06 14.10 7.04
CA SER A 151 3.05 14.17 5.98
C SER A 151 3.27 15.37 5.04
N VAL A 152 3.68 16.54 5.55
CA VAL A 152 4.03 17.70 4.71
C VAL A 152 5.26 17.42 3.86
N ALA A 153 6.31 16.82 4.44
CA ALA A 153 7.51 16.44 3.71
C ALA A 153 7.19 15.43 2.60
N LEU A 154 6.38 14.42 2.92
CA LEU A 154 5.93 13.41 1.97
C LEU A 154 5.09 14.04 0.84
N ALA A 155 4.22 15.00 1.16
CA ALA A 155 3.44 15.74 0.16
C ALA A 155 4.36 16.49 -0.81
N LYS A 156 5.36 17.20 -0.28
CA LYS A 156 6.35 17.94 -1.09
C LYS A 156 7.14 17.01 -2.01
N LEU A 157 7.60 15.87 -1.49
CA LEU A 157 8.32 14.87 -2.29
C LEU A 157 7.43 14.27 -3.39
N SER A 158 6.14 14.05 -3.09
CA SER A 158 5.19 13.50 -4.07
C SER A 158 4.92 14.41 -5.28
N VAL A 159 5.27 15.70 -5.22
CA VAL A 159 5.11 16.67 -6.33
C VAL A 159 6.44 17.10 -6.95
N ALA A 160 7.57 16.86 -6.30
CA ALA A 160 8.89 17.33 -6.75
C ALA A 160 9.34 16.72 -8.10
N GLY A 161 8.72 15.62 -8.54
CA GLY A 161 8.96 14.97 -9.84
C GLY A 161 7.91 15.27 -10.93
N GLN A 162 6.92 16.13 -10.68
CA GLN A 162 5.93 16.50 -11.70
C GLN A 162 6.41 17.70 -12.53
N PRO A 163 6.13 17.75 -13.84
CA PRO A 163 6.19 19.02 -14.59
C PRO A 163 5.35 20.06 -13.83
N LYS A 164 5.85 21.30 -13.72
CA LYS A 164 5.09 22.38 -13.10
C LYS A 164 3.70 22.43 -13.73
N LEU A 165 2.66 22.35 -12.90
CA LEU A 165 1.30 22.62 -13.36
C LEU A 165 1.27 24.08 -13.83
N ASP A 166 1.06 24.29 -15.13
CA ASP A 166 0.93 25.62 -15.71
C ASP A 166 -0.17 26.39 -14.95
N GLY A 167 0.23 27.40 -14.18
CA GLY A 167 -0.68 28.38 -13.58
C GLY A 167 -0.99 28.26 -12.09
N VAL A 168 -0.39 27.34 -11.32
CA VAL A 168 -0.54 27.35 -9.85
C VAL A 168 0.83 27.36 -9.18
N THR A 169 1.24 28.56 -8.77
CA THR A 169 2.35 28.79 -7.84
C THR A 169 1.88 28.40 -6.44
N LEU A 170 2.52 27.41 -5.82
CA LEU A 170 2.49 27.22 -4.36
C LEU A 170 3.60 28.05 -3.70
#